data_AF-K0KLX7-F1
#
_entry.id   AF-K0KLX7-F1
#
_cell.length_a   1.000
_cell.length_b   1.000
_cell.length_c   1.000
_cell.angle_alpha   90.00
_cell.angle_beta   90.00
_cell.angle_gamma   90.00
#
_symmetry.space_group_name_H-M   'P 1'
#
loop_
_entity.id
_entity.type
_entity.pdbx_description
1 polymer ?
#
loop_
_entity_poly.entity_id
_entity_poly.type
_entity_poly.pdbx_seq_one_letter_code
_entity_poly.pdbx_strand_id
1 'polypeptide(L)'
;MFSKLRYLLINRKLDTSKMNDNLVAETKGYHAILNLTYEDLIGTLCLESANIKESELAANIYQCHQSDRFIAALLDPRTSFEYKKNAIFQIVEPKNVEYIRFAVKLKLKSHPTKALNKEDIKNIKAFLDWYGAGNYLYIFMRPDLSIANVLTYLNQVGSLKPDKYIDDNVCKLNSERLPRILIMARSPELLKCFHKLLNFYSNSLDSSYCSRHKLLGEVIQKQSSNYVSIEGTIPHRNCVYFFLPQKGNREACINDELLKSYSYAFESVNFENPSSYDGLTYSIYDMECVNDQVNIRSSDDLYEKEPLPKYSDIE
;
A
#
# COMPACT_ATOMS: atom_id res chain seq x y z
N MET A 1 -9.97 -4.17 21.67
CA MET A 1 -10.90 -4.26 20.51
C MET A 1 -11.29 -2.88 19.96
N PHE A 2 -11.62 -1.89 20.81
CA PHE A 2 -11.92 -0.50 20.38
C PHE A 2 -10.73 0.28 19.76
N SER A 3 -9.48 -0.13 19.99
CA SER A 3 -8.30 0.61 19.51
C SER A 3 -8.06 0.50 18.00
N LYS A 4 -8.53 -0.57 17.34
CA LYS A 4 -8.37 -0.74 15.88
C LYS A 4 -9.36 0.08 15.06
N LEU A 5 -10.46 0.55 15.67
CA LEU A 5 -11.50 1.35 15.01
C LEU A 5 -11.26 2.86 15.09
N ARG A 6 -10.31 3.34 15.91
CA ARG A 6 -10.00 4.78 16.02
C ARG A 6 -9.51 5.41 14.71
N TYR A 7 -8.94 4.63 13.81
CA TYR A 7 -8.51 5.08 12.48
C TYR A 7 -9.67 5.55 11.58
N LEU A 8 -10.92 5.17 11.91
CA LEU A 8 -12.12 5.53 11.15
C LEU A 8 -12.70 6.90 11.56
N LEU A 9 -12.11 7.58 12.56
CA LEU A 9 -12.74 8.74 13.24
C LEU A 9 -12.21 10.12 12.84
N ILE A 10 -11.27 10.23 11.89
CA ILE A 10 -10.70 11.55 11.57
C ILE A 10 -11.55 12.24 10.49
N ASN A 11 -12.31 13.25 10.95
CA ASN A 11 -13.04 14.30 10.22
C ASN A 11 -14.54 14.09 9.95
N ARG A 12 -15.37 14.36 10.96
CA ARG A 12 -16.63 15.13 10.81
C ARG A 12 -17.15 15.64 12.16
N LYS A 13 -17.47 16.95 12.25
CA LYS A 13 -18.40 17.48 13.25
C LYS A 13 -19.82 17.15 12.76
N LEU A 14 -20.52 16.21 13.37
CA LEU A 14 -21.99 16.00 13.23
C LEU A 14 -22.53 15.01 14.28
N ASP A 15 -23.82 15.12 14.53
CA ASP A 15 -24.65 14.54 15.61
C ASP A 15 -24.31 13.09 16.05
N THR A 16 -23.99 12.92 17.34
CA THR A 16 -23.31 11.74 17.91
C THR A 16 -24.17 10.47 17.99
N SER A 17 -25.50 10.58 18.00
CA SER A 17 -26.41 9.43 18.08
C SER A 17 -26.52 8.68 16.75
N LYS A 18 -26.66 9.39 15.63
CA LYS A 18 -26.67 8.83 14.27
C LYS A 18 -25.31 8.26 13.86
N MET A 19 -24.22 8.79 14.41
CA MET A 19 -22.87 8.23 14.21
C MET A 19 -22.73 6.81 14.77
N ASN A 20 -23.30 6.54 15.94
CA ASN A 20 -23.16 5.23 16.58
C ASN A 20 -23.92 4.13 15.83
N ASP A 21 -25.15 4.39 15.38
CA ASP A 21 -25.95 3.40 14.65
C ASP A 21 -25.36 3.06 13.27
N ASN A 22 -24.84 4.08 12.56
CA ASN A 22 -24.15 3.87 11.28
C ASN A 22 -22.86 3.06 11.46
N LEU A 23 -22.03 3.42 12.45
CA LEU A 23 -20.78 2.70 12.77
C LEU A 23 -21.01 1.22 13.09
N VAL A 24 -22.10 0.92 13.82
CA VAL A 24 -22.49 -0.46 14.12
C VAL A 24 -22.89 -1.20 12.84
N ALA A 25 -23.73 -0.60 11.99
CA ALA A 25 -24.14 -1.20 10.72
C ALA A 25 -22.96 -1.46 9.78
N GLU A 26 -22.01 -0.54 9.72
CA GLU A 26 -20.80 -0.62 8.89
C GLU A 26 -19.85 -1.72 9.39
N THR A 27 -19.63 -1.80 10.70
CA THR A 27 -18.82 -2.86 11.31
C THR A 27 -19.45 -4.24 11.07
N LYS A 28 -20.78 -4.35 11.23
CA LYS A 28 -21.52 -5.58 10.91
C LYS A 28 -21.39 -5.92 9.43
N GLY A 29 -21.47 -4.93 8.54
CA GLY A 29 -21.32 -5.12 7.09
C GLY A 29 -19.94 -5.65 6.70
N TYR A 30 -18.88 -5.08 7.26
CA TYR A 30 -17.51 -5.58 7.09
C TYR A 30 -17.38 -7.05 7.50
N HIS A 31 -17.84 -7.40 8.69
CA HIS A 31 -17.79 -8.79 9.17
C HIS A 31 -18.65 -9.74 8.33
N ALA A 32 -19.81 -9.28 7.86
CA ALA A 32 -20.66 -10.07 6.97
C ALA A 32 -19.92 -10.42 5.68
N ILE A 33 -19.19 -9.48 5.07
CA ILE A 33 -18.38 -9.73 3.85
C ILE A 33 -17.30 -10.78 4.12
N LEU A 34 -16.56 -10.65 5.23
CA LEU A 34 -15.46 -11.56 5.56
C LEU A 34 -15.91 -13.00 5.80
N ASN A 35 -17.15 -13.18 6.25
CA ASN A 35 -17.72 -14.49 6.56
C ASN A 35 -18.44 -15.16 5.39
N LEU A 36 -18.50 -14.51 4.21
CA LEU A 36 -19.12 -15.12 3.04
C LEU A 36 -18.35 -16.36 2.56
N THR A 37 -19.10 -17.41 2.22
CA THR A 37 -18.59 -18.54 1.45
C THR A 37 -18.13 -18.06 0.06
N TYR A 38 -17.44 -18.92 -0.69
CA TYR A 38 -17.02 -18.54 -2.04
C TYR A 38 -18.24 -18.28 -2.96
N GLU A 39 -19.24 -19.14 -2.88
CA GLU A 39 -20.49 -19.08 -3.62
C GLU A 39 -21.29 -17.83 -3.25
N ASP A 40 -21.43 -17.55 -1.96
CA ASP A 40 -22.16 -16.37 -1.48
C ASP A 40 -21.43 -15.07 -1.82
N LEU A 41 -20.08 -15.08 -1.77
CA LEU A 41 -19.28 -13.92 -2.16
C LEU A 41 -19.54 -13.56 -3.63
N ILE A 42 -19.43 -14.54 -4.53
CA ILE A 42 -19.69 -14.33 -5.96
C ILE A 42 -21.17 -14.02 -6.19
N GLY A 43 -22.09 -14.62 -5.43
CA GLY A 43 -23.53 -14.34 -5.52
C GLY A 43 -23.91 -12.94 -5.04
N THR A 44 -23.13 -12.33 -4.16
CA THR A 44 -23.47 -11.05 -3.48
C THR A 44 -22.72 -9.87 -4.05
N LEU A 45 -21.43 -10.02 -4.32
CA LEU A 45 -20.53 -8.92 -4.66
C LEU A 45 -19.98 -9.06 -6.07
N CYS A 46 -19.67 -7.93 -6.68
CA CYS A 46 -18.90 -7.83 -7.92
C CYS A 46 -17.77 -6.81 -7.80
N LEU A 47 -16.89 -6.80 -8.80
CA LEU A 47 -15.86 -5.78 -8.97
C LEU A 47 -16.41 -4.66 -9.84
N GLU A 48 -16.15 -3.43 -9.44
CA GLU A 48 -16.37 -2.23 -10.25
C GLU A 48 -15.04 -1.50 -10.42
N SER A 49 -14.79 -0.93 -11.61
CA SER A 49 -13.63 -0.07 -11.81
C SER A 49 -13.65 1.07 -10.81
N ALA A 50 -12.53 1.29 -10.13
CA ALA A 50 -12.37 2.45 -9.27
C ALA A 50 -12.16 3.68 -10.16
N ASN A 51 -13.26 4.27 -10.64
CA ASN A 51 -13.26 5.54 -11.35
C ASN A 51 -12.78 6.65 -10.41
N ILE A 52 -11.46 6.83 -10.36
CA ILE A 52 -10.82 7.94 -9.66
C ILE A 52 -11.06 9.18 -10.50
N LYS A 53 -11.76 10.17 -9.92
CA LYS A 53 -12.03 11.43 -10.62
C LYS A 53 -10.70 12.08 -11.02
N GLU A 54 -10.68 12.89 -12.08
CA GLU A 54 -9.44 13.59 -12.46
C GLU A 54 -8.85 14.46 -11.35
N SER A 55 -9.67 14.95 -10.42
CA SER A 55 -9.24 15.68 -9.22
C SER A 55 -8.48 14.81 -8.20
N GLU A 56 -8.64 13.49 -8.27
CA GLU A 56 -7.96 12.49 -7.42
C GLU A 56 -6.77 11.84 -8.16
N LEU A 57 -6.54 12.22 -9.43
CA LEU A 57 -5.35 11.89 -10.22
C LEU A 57 -4.14 12.79 -9.88
N ALA A 58 -4.13 13.42 -8.70
CA ALA A 58 -2.94 14.08 -8.19
C ALA A 58 -1.80 13.05 -8.00
N ALA A 59 -0.57 13.55 -7.84
CA ALA A 59 0.50 12.69 -7.35
C ALA A 59 0.01 12.00 -6.07
N ASN A 60 0.15 10.68 -6.01
CA ASN A 60 -0.26 9.90 -4.86
C ASN A 60 0.99 9.35 -4.18
N ILE A 61 1.06 9.57 -2.87
CA ILE A 61 2.04 8.91 -2.01
C ILE A 61 1.44 7.60 -1.52
N TYR A 62 2.17 6.53 -1.74
CA TYR A 62 1.79 5.19 -1.30
C TYR A 62 2.85 4.68 -0.36
N GLN A 63 2.41 4.23 0.81
CA GLN A 63 3.29 4.01 1.96
C GLN A 63 3.28 2.52 2.31
N CYS A 64 4.46 1.95 2.52
CA CYS A 64 4.64 0.53 2.74
C CYS A 64 4.62 0.18 4.24
N HIS A 65 5.50 0.82 5.00
CA HIS A 65 5.54 0.82 6.45
C HIS A 65 5.76 2.25 6.94
N GLN A 66 5.05 2.65 7.98
CA GLN A 66 5.06 4.02 8.46
C GLN A 66 5.60 4.09 9.89
N SER A 67 6.78 4.67 10.03
CA SER A 67 7.08 5.48 11.21
C SER A 67 6.48 6.86 10.97
N ASP A 68 5.51 7.25 11.78
CA ASP A 68 4.94 8.61 11.80
C ASP A 68 6.03 9.68 11.84
N ARG A 69 7.16 9.39 12.50
CA ARG A 69 8.34 10.26 12.53
C ARG A 69 9.04 10.37 11.18
N PHE A 70 9.12 9.28 10.42
CA PHE A 70 9.70 9.31 9.07
C PHE A 70 8.85 10.15 8.13
N ILE A 71 7.53 9.95 8.11
CA ILE A 71 6.62 10.74 7.27
C ILE A 71 6.66 12.21 7.68
N ALA A 72 6.64 12.50 8.98
CA ALA A 72 6.77 13.86 9.46
C ALA A 72 8.09 14.49 9.00
N ALA A 73 9.22 13.80 9.12
CA ALA A 73 10.51 14.33 8.68
C ALA A 73 10.59 14.50 7.15
N LEU A 74 10.08 13.53 6.38
CA LEU A 74 10.04 13.54 4.92
C LEU A 74 9.20 14.70 4.38
N LEU A 75 8.11 15.05 5.06
CA LEU A 75 7.12 16.03 4.60
C LEU A 75 7.14 17.35 5.39
N ASP A 76 8.08 17.55 6.32
CA ASP A 76 8.21 18.78 7.11
C ASP A 76 8.48 19.98 6.17
N PRO A 77 7.57 20.96 6.05
CA PRO A 77 7.75 22.07 5.13
C PRO A 77 8.88 23.04 5.52
N ARG A 78 9.42 22.93 6.75
CA ARG A 78 10.45 23.83 7.30
C ARG A 78 11.88 23.42 6.92
N THR A 79 12.08 22.18 6.49
CA THR A 79 13.41 21.68 6.08
C THR A 79 13.54 21.70 4.55
N SER A 80 14.75 21.92 4.01
CA SER A 80 14.96 21.91 2.56
C SER A 80 15.03 20.50 1.99
N PHE A 81 14.71 20.33 0.71
CA PHE A 81 14.91 19.05 0.01
C PHE A 81 16.34 18.50 0.14
N GLU A 82 17.37 19.33 -0.04
CA GLU A 82 18.76 18.90 0.09
C GLU A 82 19.09 18.40 1.50
N TYR A 83 18.57 19.08 2.53
CA TYR A 83 18.69 18.60 3.90
C TYR A 83 18.04 17.22 4.05
N LYS A 84 16.80 17.05 3.59
CA LYS A 84 16.07 15.77 3.71
C LYS A 84 16.76 14.65 2.95
N LYS A 85 17.22 14.90 1.72
CA LYS A 85 17.96 13.95 0.91
C LYS A 85 19.28 13.53 1.57
N ASN A 86 19.94 14.44 2.29
CA ASN A 86 21.19 14.11 2.97
C ASN A 86 20.96 13.39 4.30
N ALA A 87 19.99 13.83 5.10
CA ALA A 87 19.83 13.40 6.48
C ALA A 87 18.70 12.38 6.73
N ILE A 88 17.65 12.35 5.92
CA ILE A 88 16.39 11.64 6.25
C ILE A 88 16.18 10.42 5.35
N PHE A 89 16.41 10.53 4.04
CA PHE A 89 16.07 9.49 3.09
C PHE A 89 17.11 9.26 2.00
N GLN A 90 17.00 8.13 1.32
CA GLN A 90 17.60 7.85 0.03
C GLN A 90 16.52 7.55 -1.01
N ILE A 91 16.80 7.82 -2.28
CA ILE A 91 15.90 7.47 -3.38
C ILE A 91 16.47 6.23 -4.07
N VAL A 92 15.64 5.22 -4.26
CA VAL A 92 15.99 3.99 -4.97
C VAL A 92 15.97 4.27 -6.47
N GLU A 93 17.05 3.88 -7.16
CA GLU A 93 17.15 3.96 -8.62
C GLU A 93 16.70 2.65 -9.28
N PRO A 94 16.19 2.68 -10.53
CA PRO A 94 16.01 3.86 -11.37
C PRO A 94 14.75 4.66 -11.02
N LYS A 95 14.81 5.99 -11.14
CA LYS A 95 13.62 6.85 -11.07
C LYS A 95 12.79 6.83 -12.36
N ASN A 96 11.61 7.44 -12.29
CA ASN A 96 10.79 7.78 -13.46
C ASN A 96 10.31 6.57 -14.28
N VAL A 97 9.95 5.50 -13.58
CA VAL A 97 9.59 4.21 -14.17
C VAL A 97 8.10 4.11 -14.46
N GLU A 98 7.73 3.60 -15.63
CA GLU A 98 6.32 3.37 -15.99
C GLU A 98 5.72 2.14 -15.28
N TYR A 99 4.45 2.26 -14.90
CA TYR A 99 3.60 1.21 -14.33
C TYR A 99 2.20 1.29 -14.93
N ILE A 100 1.56 0.13 -15.07
CA ILE A 100 0.11 0.01 -15.27
C ILE A 100 -0.52 -0.09 -13.88
N ARG A 101 -1.45 0.81 -13.58
CA ARG A 101 -2.28 0.73 -12.38
C ARG A 101 -3.62 0.11 -12.72
N PHE A 102 -3.88 -1.06 -12.17
CA PHE A 102 -5.19 -1.69 -12.12
C PHE A 102 -5.91 -1.28 -10.83
N ALA A 103 -7.17 -0.85 -10.91
CA ALA A 103 -7.90 -0.31 -9.76
C ALA A 103 -9.36 -0.79 -9.72
N VAL A 104 -9.76 -1.45 -8.63
CA VAL A 104 -11.12 -1.98 -8.42
C VAL A 104 -11.63 -1.66 -7.03
N LYS A 105 -12.96 -1.68 -6.87
CA LYS A 105 -13.65 -1.72 -5.59
C LYS A 105 -14.70 -2.82 -5.55
N LEU A 106 -15.08 -3.21 -4.34
CA LEU A 106 -16.23 -4.08 -4.11
C LEU A 106 -17.53 -3.29 -4.32
N LYS A 107 -18.49 -3.93 -4.99
CA LYS A 107 -19.83 -3.42 -5.20
C LYS A 107 -20.85 -4.50 -4.90
N LEU A 108 -21.94 -4.12 -4.23
CA LEU A 108 -23.10 -4.99 -4.04
C LEU A 108 -23.83 -5.18 -5.38
N LYS A 109 -24.12 -6.43 -5.75
CA LYS A 109 -24.90 -6.73 -6.95
C LYS A 109 -26.34 -6.21 -6.81
N SER A 110 -26.96 -5.88 -7.94
CA SER A 110 -28.39 -5.48 -7.96
C SER A 110 -29.32 -6.58 -7.45
N HIS A 111 -28.93 -7.85 -7.64
CA HIS A 111 -29.66 -9.03 -7.19
C HIS A 111 -28.69 -9.95 -6.44
N PRO A 112 -28.38 -9.65 -5.16
CA PRO A 112 -27.51 -10.50 -4.36
C PRO A 112 -28.17 -11.86 -4.08
N THR A 113 -27.36 -12.85 -3.68
CA THR A 113 -27.85 -14.18 -3.28
C THR A 113 -28.95 -14.10 -2.22
N LYS A 114 -29.88 -15.06 -2.24
CA LYS A 114 -30.92 -15.21 -1.20
C LYS A 114 -30.37 -15.79 0.11
N ALA A 115 -29.12 -16.24 0.14
CA ALA A 115 -28.50 -16.82 1.34
C ALA A 115 -28.32 -15.80 2.47
N LEU A 116 -28.22 -14.51 2.15
CA LEU A 116 -28.14 -13.43 3.14
C LEU A 116 -29.54 -12.89 3.48
N ASN A 117 -29.75 -12.59 4.76
CA ASN A 117 -30.96 -11.91 5.19
C ASN A 117 -30.92 -10.41 4.77
N LYS A 118 -32.08 -9.74 4.84
CA LYS A 118 -32.22 -8.34 4.44
C LYS A 118 -31.37 -7.38 5.28
N GLU A 119 -31.14 -7.71 6.55
CA GLU A 119 -30.34 -6.88 7.46
C GLU A 119 -28.86 -6.93 7.06
N ASP A 120 -28.32 -8.10 6.77
CA ASP A 120 -26.93 -8.27 6.31
C ASP A 120 -26.69 -7.55 4.99
N ILE A 121 -27.61 -7.65 4.03
CA ILE A 121 -27.52 -6.91 2.76
C ILE A 121 -27.49 -5.40 3.02
N LYS A 122 -28.34 -4.90 3.95
CA LYS A 122 -28.37 -3.49 4.33
C LYS A 122 -27.07 -3.05 5.01
N ASN A 123 -26.52 -3.87 5.90
CA ASN A 123 -25.27 -3.61 6.61
C ASN A 123 -24.07 -3.62 5.65
N ILE A 124 -23.99 -4.59 4.74
CA ILE A 124 -22.98 -4.66 3.67
C ILE A 124 -23.06 -3.40 2.82
N LYS A 125 -24.27 -3.00 2.41
CA LYS A 125 -24.46 -1.77 1.65
C LYS A 125 -23.98 -0.55 2.43
N ALA A 126 -24.36 -0.43 3.71
CA ALA A 126 -23.90 0.66 4.58
C ALA A 126 -22.37 0.71 4.63
N PHE A 127 -21.69 -0.43 4.84
CA PHE A 127 -20.23 -0.51 4.84
C PHE A 127 -19.60 -0.07 3.51
N LEU A 128 -20.15 -0.52 2.38
CA LEU A 128 -19.64 -0.16 1.05
C LEU A 128 -19.91 1.32 0.70
N ASP A 129 -21.02 1.89 1.17
CA ASP A 129 -21.42 3.28 0.93
C ASP A 129 -20.75 4.27 1.92
N TRP A 130 -20.37 3.81 3.12
CA TRP A 130 -19.88 4.64 4.22
C TRP A 130 -18.60 5.40 3.90
N TYR A 131 -17.82 4.96 2.92
CA TYR A 131 -16.54 5.60 2.61
C TYR A 131 -16.51 6.16 1.20
N GLY A 132 -16.47 7.50 1.11
CA GLY A 132 -16.21 8.25 -0.13
C GLY A 132 -14.86 7.93 -0.80
N ALA A 133 -14.00 7.16 -0.13
CA ALA A 133 -12.76 6.64 -0.69
C ALA A 133 -12.68 5.11 -0.72
N GLY A 134 -13.81 4.41 -0.91
CA GLY A 134 -13.96 3.03 -1.38
C GLY A 134 -13.04 1.95 -0.76
N ASN A 135 -13.58 0.77 -0.45
CA ASN A 135 -12.70 -0.38 -0.26
C ASN A 135 -12.05 -0.68 -1.62
N TYR A 136 -10.88 -0.09 -1.87
CA TYR A 136 -10.15 -0.17 -3.12
C TYR A 136 -9.03 -1.20 -3.01
N LEU A 137 -8.83 -1.90 -4.12
CA LEU A 137 -7.60 -2.61 -4.42
C LEU A 137 -6.91 -1.90 -5.57
N TYR A 138 -5.70 -1.41 -5.31
CA TYR A 138 -4.80 -0.92 -6.35
C TYR A 138 -3.71 -1.95 -6.58
N ILE A 139 -3.39 -2.19 -7.84
CA ILE A 139 -2.26 -3.02 -8.25
C ILE A 139 -1.47 -2.21 -9.27
N PHE A 140 -0.28 -1.77 -8.88
CA PHE A 140 0.70 -1.20 -9.80
C PHE A 140 1.58 -2.34 -10.30
N MET A 141 1.63 -2.55 -11.60
CA MET A 141 2.45 -3.59 -12.22
C MET A 141 3.30 -3.00 -13.34
N ARG A 142 4.49 -3.56 -13.58
CA ARG A 142 5.33 -3.14 -14.71
C ARG A 142 4.61 -3.35 -16.05
N PRO A 143 4.95 -2.58 -17.11
CA PRO A 143 4.19 -2.58 -18.37
C PRO A 143 4.23 -3.90 -19.14
N ASP A 144 5.21 -4.76 -18.87
CA ASP A 144 5.34 -6.12 -19.40
C ASP A 144 4.40 -7.13 -18.72
N LEU A 145 3.73 -6.73 -17.62
CA LEU A 145 2.82 -7.57 -16.87
C LEU A 145 1.34 -7.25 -17.19
N SER A 146 0.50 -8.27 -17.01
CA SER A 146 -0.95 -8.15 -17.04
C SER A 146 -1.57 -8.62 -15.73
N ILE A 147 -2.86 -8.32 -15.51
CA ILE A 147 -3.59 -8.81 -14.34
C ILE A 147 -3.61 -10.35 -14.28
N ALA A 148 -3.58 -11.04 -15.44
CA ALA A 148 -3.49 -12.49 -15.48
C ALA A 148 -2.15 -13.00 -14.93
N ASN A 149 -1.03 -12.31 -15.20
CA ASN A 149 0.27 -12.64 -14.60
C ASN A 149 0.23 -12.47 -13.07
N VAL A 150 -0.38 -11.38 -12.58
CA VAL A 150 -0.56 -11.15 -11.15
C VAL A 150 -1.39 -12.26 -10.51
N LEU A 151 -2.52 -12.64 -11.11
CA LEU A 151 -3.38 -13.70 -10.58
C LEU A 151 -2.70 -15.06 -10.55
N THR A 152 -1.96 -15.41 -11.60
CA THR A 152 -1.14 -16.63 -11.63
C THR A 152 -0.18 -16.66 -10.43
N TYR A 153 0.54 -15.56 -10.17
CA TYR A 153 1.43 -15.47 -9.02
C TYR A 153 0.68 -15.62 -7.69
N LEU A 154 -0.41 -14.86 -7.49
CA LEU A 154 -1.21 -14.93 -6.28
C LEU A 154 -1.77 -16.33 -6.01
N ASN A 155 -2.16 -17.06 -7.07
CA ASN A 155 -2.65 -18.43 -6.97
C ASN A 155 -1.54 -19.43 -6.60
N GLN A 156 -0.30 -19.18 -7.03
CA GLN A 156 0.85 -20.03 -6.70
C GLN A 156 1.30 -19.86 -5.24
N VAL A 157 1.42 -18.61 -4.78
CA VAL A 157 1.88 -18.32 -3.40
C VAL A 157 0.78 -18.55 -2.35
N GLY A 158 -0.49 -18.52 -2.75
CA GLY A 158 -1.66 -18.75 -1.90
C GLY A 158 -1.99 -17.60 -0.96
N SER A 159 -1.02 -17.08 -0.20
CA SER A 159 -1.20 -15.93 0.68
C SER A 159 0.01 -15.01 0.65
N LEU A 160 -0.23 -13.72 0.41
CA LEU A 160 0.81 -12.70 0.53
C LEU A 160 1.03 -12.31 1.98
N LYS A 161 2.31 -12.15 2.34
CA LYS A 161 2.70 -11.46 3.57
C LYS A 161 2.71 -9.96 3.29
N PRO A 162 2.02 -9.13 4.08
CA PRO A 162 2.18 -7.68 4.00
C PRO A 162 3.64 -7.29 4.24
N ASP A 163 4.07 -6.17 3.66
CA ASP A 163 5.47 -5.75 3.70
C ASP A 163 6.01 -5.54 5.13
N LYS A 164 5.12 -5.22 6.08
CA LYS A 164 5.44 -5.17 7.51
C LYS A 164 6.09 -6.46 8.04
N TYR A 165 5.71 -7.61 7.49
CA TYR A 165 6.11 -8.94 7.95
C TYR A 165 7.15 -9.61 7.02
N ILE A 166 7.70 -8.87 6.06
CA ILE A 166 8.79 -9.37 5.22
C ILE A 166 10.06 -9.48 6.07
N ASP A 167 10.86 -10.51 5.81
CA ASP A 167 12.14 -10.78 6.48
C ASP A 167 13.17 -9.66 6.19
N ASP A 168 14.06 -9.38 7.15
CA ASP A 168 15.04 -8.29 7.01
C ASP A 168 15.99 -8.46 5.82
N ASN A 169 16.33 -9.68 5.44
CA ASN A 169 17.17 -9.92 4.26
C ASN A 169 16.44 -9.55 2.97
N VAL A 170 15.16 -9.90 2.88
CA VAL A 170 14.31 -9.54 1.74
C VAL A 170 14.06 -8.03 1.75
N CYS A 171 13.86 -7.41 2.91
CA CYS A 171 13.69 -5.97 2.94
C CYS A 171 14.95 -5.18 2.56
N LYS A 172 16.16 -5.71 2.83
CA LYS A 172 17.40 -5.10 2.30
C LYS A 172 17.40 -5.12 0.77
N LEU A 173 17.04 -6.22 0.14
CA LEU A 173 16.89 -6.30 -1.32
C LEU A 173 15.82 -5.34 -1.85
N ASN A 174 14.69 -5.26 -1.15
CA ASN A 174 13.62 -4.31 -1.45
C ASN A 174 14.11 -2.86 -1.38
N SER A 175 15.11 -2.58 -0.55
CA SER A 175 15.64 -1.22 -0.39
C SER A 175 16.55 -0.73 -1.53
N GLU A 176 16.87 -1.61 -2.46
CA GLU A 176 17.78 -1.36 -3.59
C GLU A 176 17.09 -1.48 -4.96
N ARG A 177 15.84 -1.94 -4.99
CA ARG A 177 15.12 -2.26 -6.22
C ARG A 177 13.72 -1.68 -6.18
N LEU A 178 13.11 -1.55 -7.34
CA LEU A 178 11.68 -1.22 -7.44
C LEU A 178 10.85 -2.50 -7.59
N PRO A 179 9.65 -2.57 -6.99
CA PRO A 179 8.79 -3.75 -7.09
C PRO A 179 8.26 -3.94 -8.52
N ARG A 180 8.22 -5.18 -9.02
CA ARG A 180 7.50 -5.50 -10.27
C ARG A 180 6.00 -5.36 -10.11
N ILE A 181 5.47 -5.72 -8.94
CA ILE A 181 4.06 -5.56 -8.58
C ILE A 181 4.00 -4.94 -7.17
N LEU A 182 3.24 -3.86 -7.03
CA LEU A 182 2.89 -3.24 -5.76
C LEU A 182 1.37 -3.29 -5.59
N ILE A 183 0.91 -4.02 -4.60
CA ILE A 183 -0.51 -4.17 -4.26
C ILE A 183 -0.81 -3.33 -3.05
N MET A 184 -1.93 -2.61 -3.11
CA MET A 184 -2.45 -1.86 -1.99
C MET A 184 -3.91 -2.17 -1.76
N ALA A 185 -4.21 -2.66 -0.57
CA ALA A 185 -5.54 -2.96 -0.10
C ALA A 185 -5.82 -2.10 1.13
N ARG A 186 -6.80 -1.20 1.02
CA ARG A 186 -7.20 -0.34 2.16
C ARG A 186 -7.71 -1.13 3.37
N SER A 187 -8.25 -2.31 3.10
CA SER A 187 -8.74 -3.27 4.08
C SER A 187 -8.04 -4.61 3.79
N PRO A 188 -6.90 -4.91 4.45
CA PRO A 188 -6.08 -6.08 4.17
C PRO A 188 -6.85 -7.40 4.22
N GLU A 189 -7.81 -7.51 5.14
CA GLU A 189 -8.63 -8.71 5.30
C GLU A 189 -9.56 -8.95 4.09
N LEU A 190 -9.92 -7.89 3.37
CA LEU A 190 -10.70 -7.98 2.13
C LEU A 190 -9.86 -8.40 0.92
N LEU A 191 -8.53 -8.45 1.02
CA LEU A 191 -7.66 -8.89 -0.09
C LEU A 191 -8.03 -10.29 -0.58
N LYS A 192 -8.40 -11.20 0.34
CA LYS A 192 -8.89 -12.54 0.00
C LYS A 192 -10.20 -12.50 -0.80
N CYS A 193 -11.10 -11.58 -0.47
CA CYS A 193 -12.34 -11.38 -1.21
C CYS A 193 -12.05 -10.86 -2.63
N PHE A 194 -11.16 -9.86 -2.76
CA PHE A 194 -10.72 -9.37 -4.07
C PHE A 194 -10.09 -10.47 -4.90
N HIS A 195 -9.17 -11.25 -4.33
CA HIS A 195 -8.47 -12.33 -5.04
C HIS A 195 -9.45 -13.38 -5.60
N LYS A 196 -10.41 -13.83 -4.78
CA LYS A 196 -11.49 -14.72 -5.22
C LYS A 196 -12.30 -14.14 -6.38
N LEU A 197 -12.72 -12.88 -6.27
CA LEU A 197 -13.52 -12.22 -7.29
C LEU A 197 -12.71 -11.95 -8.57
N LEU A 198 -11.43 -11.58 -8.46
CA LEU A 198 -10.55 -11.38 -9.62
C LEU A 198 -10.33 -12.67 -10.38
N ASN A 199 -10.14 -13.81 -9.68
CA ASN A 199 -10.08 -15.12 -10.32
C ASN A 199 -11.39 -15.44 -11.06
N PHE A 200 -12.54 -15.23 -10.41
CA PHE A 200 -13.84 -15.46 -11.00
C PHE A 200 -14.10 -14.59 -12.25
N TYR A 201 -13.73 -13.31 -12.19
CA TYR A 201 -13.94 -12.34 -13.27
C TYR A 201 -12.77 -12.23 -14.25
N SER A 202 -11.74 -13.08 -14.15
CA SER A 202 -10.48 -12.95 -14.89
C SER A 202 -10.65 -12.80 -16.40
N ASN A 203 -11.62 -13.48 -16.99
CA ASN A 203 -11.95 -13.41 -18.43
C ASN A 203 -12.83 -12.22 -18.84
N SER A 204 -13.31 -11.42 -17.88
CA SER A 204 -14.21 -10.28 -18.07
C SER A 204 -13.60 -8.94 -17.66
N LEU A 205 -12.34 -8.94 -17.19
CA LEU A 205 -11.60 -7.72 -16.89
C LEU A 205 -11.06 -7.12 -18.20
N ASP A 206 -11.42 -5.88 -18.50
CA ASP A 206 -10.97 -5.16 -19.68
C ASP A 206 -10.01 -4.00 -19.33
N SER A 207 -9.69 -3.15 -20.31
CA SER A 207 -8.79 -2.01 -20.13
C SER A 207 -9.38 -0.88 -19.29
N SER A 208 -10.69 -0.84 -19.02
CA SER A 208 -11.33 0.22 -18.22
C SER A 208 -10.94 0.20 -16.74
N TYR A 209 -10.34 -0.91 -16.28
CA TYR A 209 -9.77 -1.06 -14.95
C TYR A 209 -8.34 -0.52 -14.85
N CYS A 210 -7.70 -0.24 -15.98
CA CYS A 210 -6.28 0.07 -16.09
C CYS A 210 -6.02 1.54 -16.42
N SER A 211 -4.95 2.09 -15.84
CA SER A 211 -4.48 3.46 -16.10
C SER A 211 -2.97 3.53 -16.00
N ARG A 212 -2.30 4.24 -16.92
CA ARG A 212 -0.83 4.37 -16.88
C ARG A 212 -0.38 5.38 -15.84
N HIS A 213 0.65 5.01 -15.10
CA HIS A 213 1.26 5.79 -14.03
C HIS A 213 2.78 5.76 -14.18
N LYS A 214 3.42 6.79 -13.65
CA LYS A 214 4.86 6.93 -13.55
C LYS A 214 5.24 6.94 -12.08
N LEU A 215 6.08 6.00 -11.67
CA LEU A 215 6.76 6.04 -10.39
C LEU A 215 7.91 7.04 -10.47
N LEU A 216 7.78 8.17 -9.80
CA LEU A 216 8.85 9.18 -9.74
C LEU A 216 10.04 8.70 -8.94
N GLY A 217 9.78 7.91 -7.90
CA GLY A 217 10.80 7.24 -7.10
C GLY A 217 10.19 6.55 -5.89
N GLU A 218 10.91 5.55 -5.42
CA GLU A 218 10.75 4.97 -4.09
C GLU A 218 11.75 5.65 -3.15
N VAL A 219 11.27 6.08 -2.00
CA VAL A 219 12.05 6.83 -1.01
C VAL A 219 12.08 6.04 0.28
N ILE A 220 13.29 5.77 0.78
CA ILE A 220 13.51 4.91 1.94
C ILE A 220 14.21 5.70 3.03
N GLN A 221 13.80 5.48 4.27
CA GLN A 221 14.44 6.10 5.41
C GLN A 221 15.91 5.67 5.54
N LYS A 222 16.81 6.65 5.69
CA LYS A 222 18.21 6.38 6.00
C LYS A 222 18.37 5.82 7.41
N GLN A 223 19.26 4.85 7.56
CA GLN A 223 19.56 4.29 8.88
C GLN A 223 20.31 5.31 9.76
N SER A 224 21.32 6.01 9.24
CA SER A 224 22.15 6.94 10.03
C SER A 224 21.63 8.39 10.05
N SER A 225 20.36 8.60 10.40
CA SER A 225 19.81 9.95 10.51
C SER A 225 20.13 10.60 11.85
N ASN A 226 20.88 11.71 11.84
CA ASN A 226 21.05 12.56 13.02
C ASN A 226 19.79 13.37 13.38
N TYR A 227 18.78 13.39 12.50
CA TYR A 227 17.55 14.18 12.67
C TYR A 227 16.41 13.37 13.30
N VAL A 228 16.34 12.07 12.99
CA VAL A 228 15.34 11.15 13.55
C VAL A 228 16.07 9.92 14.06
N SER A 229 16.08 9.72 15.39
CA SER A 229 16.58 8.45 15.94
C SER A 229 15.74 7.29 15.40
N ILE A 230 16.46 6.30 14.88
CA ILE A 230 15.92 5.07 14.30
C ILE A 230 16.09 3.87 15.24
N GLU A 231 16.59 4.09 16.45
CA GLU A 231 16.87 3.01 17.40
C GLU A 231 15.58 2.23 17.69
N GLY A 232 15.61 0.92 17.42
CA GLY A 232 14.42 0.04 17.51
C GLY A 232 13.46 0.10 16.32
N THR A 233 13.78 0.85 15.26
CA THR A 233 13.03 0.82 13.98
C THR A 233 13.74 -0.02 12.93
N ILE A 234 13.02 -0.35 11.85
CA ILE A 234 13.54 -1.10 10.71
C ILE A 234 13.47 -0.19 9.48
N PRO A 235 14.48 0.67 9.23
CA PRO A 235 14.38 1.77 8.25
C PRO A 235 14.15 1.31 6.82
N HIS A 236 14.67 0.13 6.47
CA HIS A 236 14.44 -0.49 5.15
C HIS A 236 12.99 -0.93 4.91
N ARG A 237 12.14 -0.98 5.95
CA ARG A 237 10.69 -1.17 5.80
C ARG A 237 9.99 0.17 5.58
N ASN A 238 10.54 1.27 6.08
CA ASN A 238 9.98 2.61 5.94
C ASN A 238 10.23 3.17 4.54
N CYS A 239 9.36 2.81 3.59
CA CYS A 239 9.39 3.33 2.23
C CYS A 239 8.09 4.01 1.79
N VAL A 240 8.26 5.01 0.93
CA VAL A 240 7.20 5.78 0.30
C VAL A 240 7.41 5.81 -1.21
N TYR A 241 6.40 5.39 -1.96
CA TYR A 241 6.34 5.45 -3.40
C TYR A 241 5.60 6.71 -3.86
N PHE A 242 6.21 7.47 -4.77
CA PHE A 242 5.59 8.66 -5.38
C PHE A 242 5.13 8.33 -6.78
N PHE A 243 3.82 8.11 -6.97
CA PHE A 243 3.24 7.84 -8.29
C PHE A 243 2.53 9.06 -8.84
N LEU A 244 2.68 9.28 -10.14
CA LEU A 244 1.94 10.27 -10.91
C LEU A 244 1.17 9.60 -12.06
N PRO A 245 -0.09 9.94 -12.31
CA PRO A 245 -0.75 9.52 -13.53
C PRO A 245 0.01 10.04 -14.75
N GLN A 246 0.17 9.20 -15.77
CA GLN A 246 0.93 9.57 -16.95
C GLN A 246 0.09 10.52 -17.82
N LYS A 247 0.21 11.83 -17.57
CA LYS A 247 -0.40 12.90 -18.36
C LYS A 247 0.68 13.79 -18.97
N GLY A 248 1.02 13.54 -20.25
CA GLY A 248 1.99 14.33 -21.03
C GLY A 248 3.46 14.11 -20.67
N ASN A 249 4.36 14.77 -21.42
CA ASN A 249 5.82 14.68 -21.28
C ASN A 249 6.41 15.62 -20.22
N ARG A 250 5.80 15.71 -19.03
CA ARG A 250 6.43 16.44 -17.93
C ARG A 250 7.44 15.53 -17.23
N GLU A 251 8.71 15.91 -17.28
CA GLU A 251 9.72 15.36 -16.39
C GLU A 251 9.41 15.81 -14.96
N ALA A 252 8.61 15.02 -14.25
CA ALA A 252 8.43 15.19 -12.83
C ALA A 252 9.54 14.44 -12.07
N CYS A 253 9.98 15.00 -10.96
CA CYS A 253 10.93 14.37 -10.05
C CYS A 253 10.51 14.68 -8.62
N ILE A 254 11.04 13.91 -7.67
CA ILE A 254 10.85 14.20 -6.24
C ILE A 254 11.72 15.41 -5.92
N ASN A 255 11.09 16.53 -5.61
CA ASN A 255 11.72 17.81 -5.30
C ASN A 255 10.97 18.51 -4.15
N ASP A 256 11.48 19.68 -3.75
CA ASP A 256 10.93 20.46 -2.63
C ASP A 256 9.45 20.83 -2.82
N GLU A 257 9.08 21.26 -4.03
CA GLU A 257 7.70 21.64 -4.37
C GLU A 257 6.73 20.47 -4.23
N LEU A 258 7.11 19.30 -4.76
CA LEU A 258 6.32 18.08 -4.64
C LEU A 258 6.15 17.68 -3.18
N LEU A 259 7.23 17.64 -2.39
CA LEU A 259 7.14 17.26 -0.97
C LEU A 259 6.25 18.24 -0.18
N LYS A 260 6.39 19.55 -0.43
CA LYS A 260 5.55 20.58 0.22
C LYS A 260 4.07 20.47 -0.13
N SER A 261 3.72 19.96 -1.32
CA SER A 261 2.33 19.68 -1.68
C SER A 261 1.65 18.64 -0.78
N TYR A 262 2.43 17.86 -0.01
CA TYR A 262 1.96 16.92 1.00
C TYR A 262 2.14 17.39 2.44
N SER A 263 2.41 18.68 2.68
CA SER A 263 2.57 19.22 4.04
C SER A 263 1.37 18.98 4.96
N TYR A 264 0.16 18.84 4.42
CA TYR A 264 -1.03 18.44 5.19
C TYR A 264 -0.85 17.08 5.89
N ALA A 265 -0.08 16.15 5.31
CA ALA A 265 0.19 14.85 5.90
C ALA A 265 1.10 15.00 7.13
N PHE A 266 2.06 15.94 7.11
CA PHE A 266 2.84 16.30 8.29
C PHE A 266 1.96 16.85 9.42
N GLU A 267 1.01 17.74 9.11
CA GLU A 267 0.07 18.30 10.09
C GLU A 267 -0.86 17.25 10.72
N SER A 268 -1.13 16.17 9.99
CA SER A 268 -2.00 15.08 10.44
C SER A 268 -1.35 14.05 11.34
N VAL A 269 -0.01 14.08 11.49
CA VAL A 269 0.73 13.11 12.29
C VAL A 269 0.45 13.31 13.79
N ASN A 270 -0.03 12.26 14.45
CA ASN A 270 -0.22 12.26 15.90
C ASN A 270 0.99 11.66 16.61
N PHE A 271 1.92 12.52 17.03
CA PHE A 271 3.14 12.09 17.73
C PHE A 271 2.90 11.43 19.10
N GLU A 272 1.75 11.67 19.72
CA GLU A 272 1.40 11.09 21.03
C GLU A 272 0.79 9.69 20.91
N ASN A 273 0.15 9.41 19.77
CA ASN A 273 -0.44 8.10 19.49
C ASN A 273 -0.17 7.73 18.03
N PRO A 274 1.07 7.33 17.71
CA PRO A 274 1.50 7.11 16.35
C PRO A 274 0.68 6.02 15.70
N SER A 275 0.20 6.30 14.50
CA SER A 275 -0.80 5.50 13.84
C SER A 275 -0.14 4.73 12.70
N SER A 276 0.43 3.55 13.00
CA SER A 276 1.03 2.72 11.97
C SER A 276 -0.05 2.17 11.03
N TYR A 277 -0.05 2.62 9.77
CA TYR A 277 -0.88 2.08 8.68
C TYR A 277 -0.37 0.69 8.28
N ASP A 278 -0.51 -0.24 9.20
CA ASP A 278 0.11 -1.55 9.13
C ASP A 278 -0.62 -2.48 8.17
N GLY A 279 0.12 -3.01 7.20
CA GLY A 279 -0.29 -4.18 6.43
C GLY A 279 -1.17 -3.90 5.22
N LEU A 280 -1.25 -2.65 4.76
CA LEU A 280 -2.03 -2.27 3.57
C LEU A 280 -1.31 -2.58 2.25
N THR A 281 0.00 -2.79 2.30
CA THR A 281 0.88 -2.83 1.13
C THR A 281 1.61 -4.16 1.03
N TYR A 282 1.74 -4.65 -0.21
CA TYR A 282 2.39 -5.89 -0.56
C TYR A 282 3.22 -5.69 -1.82
N SER A 283 4.53 -5.94 -1.71
CA SER A 283 5.49 -5.69 -2.78
C SER A 283 6.09 -6.99 -3.29
N ILE A 284 6.17 -7.13 -4.62
CA ILE A 284 6.71 -8.30 -5.32
C ILE A 284 7.78 -7.82 -6.29
N TYR A 285 9.02 -8.26 -6.11
CA TYR A 285 10.19 -7.73 -6.83
C TYR A 285 10.64 -8.63 -8.00
N ASP A 286 10.51 -9.95 -7.86
CA ASP A 286 10.79 -10.89 -8.94
C ASP A 286 9.75 -12.02 -8.95
N MET A 287 9.29 -12.41 -10.15
CA MET A 287 8.28 -13.47 -10.32
C MET A 287 8.91 -14.86 -10.22
N GLU A 288 10.25 -14.96 -10.33
CA GLU A 288 11.02 -16.16 -10.01
C GLU A 288 11.41 -16.21 -8.52
N CYS A 289 11.36 -15.08 -7.80
CA CYS A 289 11.47 -15.08 -6.35
C CYS A 289 10.13 -15.49 -5.73
N VAL A 290 10.04 -16.77 -5.41
CA VAL A 290 9.27 -17.18 -4.24
C VAL A 290 9.87 -16.40 -3.06
N ASN A 291 9.08 -15.60 -2.34
CA ASN A 291 9.53 -14.98 -1.08
C ASN A 291 10.03 -16.02 -0.04
N ASP A 292 9.90 -17.32 -0.35
CA ASP A 292 10.38 -18.46 0.43
C ASP A 292 11.61 -19.17 -0.18
N GLN A 293 12.17 -18.71 -1.32
CA GLN A 293 13.34 -19.32 -1.99
C GLN A 293 14.56 -18.40 -2.09
N VAL A 294 14.73 -17.46 -1.16
CA VAL A 294 16.10 -17.03 -0.85
C VAL A 294 16.77 -18.21 -0.15
N ASN A 295 17.37 -19.10 -0.96
CA ASN A 295 18.39 -20.01 -0.46
C ASN A 295 19.47 -19.12 0.15
N ILE A 296 19.46 -19.02 1.49
CA ILE A 296 20.67 -18.68 2.23
C ILE A 296 21.64 -19.79 1.87
N ARG A 297 22.43 -19.60 0.81
CA ARG A 297 23.74 -20.21 0.79
C ARG A 297 24.40 -19.61 2.02
N SER A 298 24.56 -20.41 3.06
CA SER A 298 25.63 -20.21 4.02
C SER A 298 26.91 -20.23 3.21
N SER A 299 27.27 -19.10 2.60
CA SER A 299 28.59 -18.91 2.02
C SER A 299 29.50 -18.63 3.20
N ASP A 300 29.98 -19.70 3.82
CA ASP A 300 31.23 -19.72 4.58
C ASP A 300 32.45 -19.44 3.66
N ASP A 301 32.28 -18.64 2.59
CA ASP A 301 33.28 -18.40 1.55
C ASP A 301 33.13 -17.01 0.90
N LEU A 302 32.73 -15.99 1.68
CA LEU A 302 33.16 -14.63 1.36
C LEU A 302 34.58 -14.46 1.89
N TYR A 303 35.56 -14.93 1.11
CA TYR A 303 36.94 -14.47 1.25
C TYR A 303 36.96 -12.94 1.08
N GLU A 304 36.98 -12.23 2.21
CA GLU A 304 37.39 -10.84 2.29
C GLU A 304 38.83 -10.76 1.77
N LYS A 305 38.99 -10.38 0.50
CA LYS A 305 40.28 -9.99 -0.09
C LYS A 305 40.45 -8.48 -0.23
N GLU A 306 39.49 -7.70 0.24
CA GLU A 306 39.67 -6.26 0.37
C GLU A 306 39.81 -5.91 1.86
N PRO A 307 40.96 -5.38 2.30
CA PRO A 307 41.10 -4.93 3.67
C PRO A 307 40.09 -3.80 3.92
N LEU A 308 39.32 -3.93 4.99
CA LEU A 308 38.38 -2.93 5.46
C LEU A 308 39.06 -1.55 5.58
N PRO A 309 38.33 -0.45 5.32
CA PRO A 309 38.89 0.89 5.47
C PRO A 309 39.36 1.12 6.92
N LYS A 310 40.53 1.75 7.07
CA LYS A 310 41.33 1.97 8.30
C LYS A 310 40.60 2.59 9.51
N TYR A 311 39.34 2.98 9.39
CA TYR A 311 38.52 3.49 10.49
C TYR A 311 37.72 2.39 11.19
N SER A 312 37.89 1.13 10.76
CA SER A 312 37.20 -0.05 11.31
C SER A 312 38.00 -0.75 12.41
N ASP A 313 39.24 -0.32 12.65
CA ASP A 313 40.03 -0.79 13.79
C ASP A 313 39.75 0.13 14.98
N ILE A 314 38.95 -0.38 15.92
CA ILE A 314 38.78 0.21 17.25
C ILE A 314 39.64 -0.64 18.20
N GLU A 315 40.64 -0.02 18.82
CA GLU A 315 41.32 -0.54 20.03
C GLU A 315 40.36 -0.61 21.22
#